data_AF-A0A2G0VZT2-F1
#
_entry.id   AF-A0A2G0VZT2-F1
#
_cell.length_a   1.000
_cell.length_b   1.000
_cell.length_c   1.000
_cell.angle_alpha   90.00
_cell.angle_beta   90.00
_cell.angle_gamma   90.00
#
_symmetry.space_group_name_H-M   'P 1'
#
loop_
_entity.id
_entity.type
_entity.pdbx_description
1 polymer ?
#
loop_
_entity_poly.entity_id
_entity_poly.type
_entity_poly.pdbx_seq_one_letter_code
_entity_poly.pdbx_strand_id
1 'polypeptide(L)'
;MLVHRAIALLLLLLASHSMAASFDCTKAGNFAEKEICRDGYLSGVDNILAGRYKAALSATDQPDELRQSQRDWLVIRDQCTTQKCLDQTLGARIKALENIKSAETGKKLEAERQQQMAKSYAEEAERTRREHQAYIAQEQASQQRRQAAQQQAANAQPTPRQTAPPPPASQAPQKESLWQQAGNVAWKCALLAAILASCWAVLRHHREEATIYNDYTDAAITNGVPITGLLIGLVCGWLGMPKEVYQVCVATGVLLAVVYALYASVKTNQGGVNILLTVIAKLTLVSVFYIVMGLLILSLFGTARRKGESLTQAEARQRREARQSRAHIVAASSGYSLLTAWLCRRGEFTPLSECLEFGPEPHAA
;
A
#
# COMPACT_ATOMS: atom_id res chain seq x y z
N MET A 1 35.66 37.95 5.16
CA MET A 1 34.35 38.65 5.13
C MET A 1 33.21 37.79 4.57
N LEU A 2 33.41 36.99 3.52
CA LEU A 2 32.39 36.07 2.96
C LEU A 2 31.91 34.99 3.95
N VAL A 3 32.82 34.42 4.76
CA VAL A 3 32.48 33.38 5.76
C VAL A 3 31.61 33.93 6.90
N HIS A 4 31.87 35.15 7.38
CA HIS A 4 31.04 35.80 8.40
C HIS A 4 29.65 36.16 7.86
N ARG A 5 29.54 36.54 6.58
CA ARG A 5 28.25 36.79 5.92
C ARG A 5 27.45 35.51 5.71
N ALA A 6 28.11 34.39 5.41
CA ALA A 6 27.47 33.07 5.29
C ALA A 6 27.00 32.53 6.65
N ILE A 7 27.79 32.71 7.72
CA ILE A 7 27.40 32.33 9.10
C ILE A 7 26.23 33.20 9.59
N ALA A 8 26.23 34.50 9.31
CA ALA A 8 25.11 35.38 9.66
C ALA A 8 23.83 35.03 8.89
N LEU A 9 23.93 34.66 7.61
CA LEU A 9 22.79 34.17 6.83
C LEU A 9 22.27 32.82 7.35
N LEU A 10 23.17 31.91 7.75
CA LEU A 10 22.83 30.62 8.33
C LEU A 10 22.13 30.79 9.69
N LEU A 11 22.65 31.66 10.56
CA LEU A 11 22.03 31.98 11.86
C LEU A 11 20.67 32.68 11.71
N LEU A 12 20.46 33.51 10.68
CA LEU A 12 19.15 34.07 10.33
C LEU A 12 18.17 33.01 9.80
N LEU A 13 18.66 32.00 9.07
CA LEU A 13 17.85 30.89 8.55
C LEU A 13 17.44 29.89 9.66
N LEU A 14 18.24 29.75 10.73
CA LEU A 14 17.88 28.94 11.91
C LEU A 14 16.91 29.66 12.87
N ALA A 15 16.79 30.99 12.79
CA ALA A 15 15.95 31.80 13.69
C ALA A 15 14.46 31.81 13.32
N SER A 16 14.05 31.14 12.24
CA SER A 16 12.65 31.09 11.79
C SER A 16 12.05 29.68 11.90
N HIS A 17 12.16 29.06 13.07
CA HIS A 17 11.11 28.13 13.50
C HIS A 17 9.98 28.97 14.09
N SER A 18 9.25 29.65 13.20
CA SER A 18 7.92 30.13 13.53
C SER A 18 7.10 28.90 13.88
N MET A 19 6.91 28.64 15.18
CA MET A 19 5.90 27.70 15.65
C MET A 19 4.56 28.32 15.31
N ALA A 20 4.13 28.11 14.07
CA ALA A 20 2.88 28.63 13.59
C ALA A 20 1.78 27.81 14.25
N ALA A 21 1.06 28.46 15.16
CA ALA A 21 -0.29 28.03 15.50
C ALA A 21 -1.12 27.96 14.21
N SER A 22 -2.30 27.36 14.27
CA SER A 22 -3.20 27.26 13.11
C SER A 22 -3.76 28.60 12.63
N PHE A 23 -3.37 29.70 13.27
CA PHE A 23 -3.71 31.09 12.96
C PHE A 23 -2.47 31.99 12.98
N ASP A 24 -2.65 33.21 12.46
CA ASP A 24 -1.60 34.22 12.39
C ASP A 24 -1.25 34.77 13.78
N CYS A 25 -0.13 34.33 14.35
CA CYS A 25 0.35 34.74 15.66
C CYS A 25 0.62 36.25 15.79
N THR A 26 0.80 36.98 14.68
CA THR A 26 0.93 38.44 14.72
C THR A 26 -0.39 39.14 15.09
N LYS A 27 -1.52 38.42 15.02
CA LYS A 27 -2.86 38.91 15.34
C LYS A 27 -3.38 38.45 16.70
N ALA A 28 -2.56 37.74 17.48
CA ALA A 28 -2.96 37.21 18.78
C ALA A 28 -3.34 38.34 19.76
N GLY A 29 -4.63 38.40 20.15
CA GLY A 29 -5.18 39.50 20.94
C GLY A 29 -5.29 39.21 22.43
N ASN A 30 -5.62 37.97 22.80
CA ASN A 30 -5.94 37.57 24.17
C ASN A 30 -4.87 36.63 24.79
N PHE A 31 -5.05 36.25 26.07
CA PHE A 31 -4.13 35.34 26.77
C PHE A 31 -4.01 34.00 26.04
N ALA A 32 -5.14 33.37 25.69
CA ALA A 32 -5.18 32.06 25.06
C ALA A 32 -4.36 32.03 23.76
N GLU A 33 -4.58 32.99 22.87
CA GLU A 33 -3.90 33.07 21.59
C GLU A 33 -2.40 33.33 21.74
N LYS A 34 -2.01 34.22 22.65
CA LYS A 34 -0.59 34.52 22.92
C LYS A 34 0.13 33.32 23.52
N GLU A 35 -0.53 32.59 24.41
CA GLU A 35 0.04 31.39 25.03
C GLU A 35 0.22 30.27 24.00
N ILE A 36 -0.79 30.04 23.14
CA ILE A 36 -0.70 29.06 22.04
C ILE A 36 0.43 29.40 21.06
N CYS A 37 0.66 30.69 20.79
CA CYS A 37 1.73 31.12 19.89
C CYS A 37 3.14 31.04 20.51
N ARG A 38 3.26 31.13 21.84
CA ARG A 38 4.55 31.10 22.54
C ARG A 38 4.97 29.68 22.91
N ASP A 39 4.03 28.84 23.29
CA ASP A 39 4.28 27.47 23.75
C ASP A 39 4.18 26.47 22.60
N GLY A 40 5.26 25.71 22.36
CA GLY A 40 5.34 24.79 21.23
C GLY A 40 4.46 23.58 21.33
N TYR A 41 4.20 23.12 22.55
CA TYR A 41 3.28 22.05 22.80
C TYR A 41 1.85 22.49 22.46
N LEU A 42 1.40 23.63 22.97
CA LEU A 42 0.08 24.20 22.67
C LEU A 42 -0.09 24.53 21.19
N SER A 43 0.93 25.09 20.53
CA SER A 43 0.95 25.31 19.08
C SER A 43 0.75 23.99 18.31
N GLY A 44 1.41 22.91 18.73
CA GLY A 44 1.24 21.58 18.17
C GLY A 44 -0.18 21.02 18.36
N VAL A 45 -0.74 21.17 19.56
CA VAL A 45 -2.11 20.73 19.89
C VAL A 45 -3.14 21.51 19.07
N ASP A 46 -2.97 22.82 18.90
CA ASP A 46 -3.82 23.67 18.07
C ASP A 46 -3.79 23.25 16.58
N ASN A 47 -2.61 22.90 16.06
CA ASN A 47 -2.49 22.35 14.70
C ASN A 47 -3.21 21.00 14.53
N ILE A 48 -3.14 20.12 15.54
CA ILE A 48 -3.90 18.86 15.54
C ILE A 48 -5.40 19.15 15.49
N LEU A 49 -5.88 20.09 16.31
CA LEU A 49 -7.27 20.52 16.34
C LEU A 49 -7.73 21.04 14.98
N ALA A 50 -6.94 21.90 14.34
CA ALA A 50 -7.26 22.43 13.00
C ALA A 50 -7.37 21.31 11.95
N GLY A 51 -6.47 20.32 12.01
CA GLY A 51 -6.55 19.12 11.17
C GLY A 51 -7.83 18.31 11.41
N ARG A 52 -8.22 18.11 12.67
CA ARG A 52 -9.47 17.41 13.03
C ARG A 52 -10.71 18.18 12.60
N TYR A 53 -10.70 19.50 12.76
CA TYR A 53 -11.78 20.36 12.31
C TYR A 53 -11.99 20.25 10.79
N LYS A 54 -10.91 20.33 10.00
CA LYS A 54 -10.99 20.15 8.54
C LYS A 54 -11.53 18.77 8.16
N ALA A 55 -11.09 17.71 8.84
CA ALA A 55 -11.56 16.37 8.59
C ALA A 55 -13.05 16.19 8.93
N ALA A 56 -13.50 16.74 10.06
CA ALA A 56 -14.91 16.73 10.44
C ALA A 56 -15.76 17.54 9.44
N LEU A 57 -15.28 18.71 9.00
CA LEU A 57 -15.96 19.55 8.02
C LEU A 57 -16.13 18.87 6.66
N SER A 58 -15.16 18.05 6.24
CA SER A 58 -15.26 17.27 5.00
C SER A 58 -16.21 16.07 5.10
N ALA A 59 -16.50 15.60 6.32
CA ALA A 59 -17.27 14.39 6.57
C ALA A 59 -18.74 14.67 6.88
N THR A 60 -19.07 15.85 7.39
CA THR A 60 -20.43 16.16 7.86
C THR A 60 -21.37 16.63 6.77
N ASP A 61 -22.64 16.25 6.90
CA ASP A 61 -23.74 16.76 6.06
C ASP A 61 -24.21 18.17 6.49
N GLN A 62 -23.73 18.69 7.63
CA GLN A 62 -24.11 19.99 8.21
C GLN A 62 -22.89 20.91 8.41
N PRO A 63 -22.20 21.33 7.33
CA PRO A 63 -20.95 22.06 7.44
C PRO A 63 -21.10 23.46 8.06
N ASP A 64 -22.26 24.11 7.88
CA ASP A 64 -22.51 25.44 8.45
C ASP A 64 -22.74 25.41 9.96
N GLU A 65 -23.42 24.39 10.46
CA GLU A 65 -23.58 24.17 11.90
C GLU A 65 -22.23 23.88 12.56
N LEU A 66 -21.38 23.07 11.93
CA LEU A 66 -20.03 22.80 12.44
C LEU A 66 -19.14 24.04 12.43
N ARG A 67 -19.25 24.91 11.41
CA ARG A 67 -18.56 26.21 11.37
C ARG A 67 -19.04 27.12 12.50
N GLN A 68 -20.34 27.18 12.76
CA GLN A 68 -20.87 27.97 13.87
C GLN A 68 -20.39 27.43 15.21
N SER A 69 -20.51 26.12 15.43
CA SER A 69 -20.00 25.46 16.65
C SER A 69 -18.51 25.73 16.88
N GLN A 70 -17.70 25.78 15.82
CA GLN A 70 -16.28 26.10 15.95
C GLN A 70 -16.04 27.55 16.36
N ARG A 71 -16.81 28.51 15.82
CA ARG A 71 -16.75 29.92 16.23
C ARG A 71 -17.16 30.10 17.68
N ASP A 72 -18.24 29.45 18.10
CA ASP A 72 -18.73 29.51 19.48
C ASP A 72 -17.70 28.92 20.45
N TRP A 73 -17.04 27.83 20.04
CA TRP A 73 -15.98 27.24 20.84
C TRP A 73 -14.74 28.14 20.98
N LEU A 74 -14.39 28.96 19.98
CA LEU A 74 -13.29 29.93 20.11
C LEU A 74 -13.55 30.93 21.25
N VAL A 75 -14.81 31.35 21.44
CA VAL A 75 -15.20 32.21 22.58
C VAL A 75 -14.96 31.52 23.93
N ILE A 76 -15.09 30.19 23.99
CA ILE A 76 -14.80 29.40 25.20
C ILE A 76 -13.29 29.31 25.42
N ARG A 77 -12.51 28.99 24.38
CA ARG A 77 -11.03 28.97 24.43
C ARG A 77 -10.47 30.29 24.94
N ASP A 78 -11.01 31.41 24.46
CA ASP A 78 -10.52 32.75 24.76
C ASP A 78 -10.76 33.20 26.22
N GLN A 79 -11.58 32.47 26.97
CA GLN A 79 -11.78 32.69 28.41
C GLN A 79 -10.68 32.06 29.28
N CYS A 80 -9.83 31.21 28.71
CA CYS A 80 -8.75 30.59 29.47
C CYS A 80 -7.70 31.63 29.91
N THR A 81 -7.25 31.51 31.16
CA THR A 81 -6.20 32.34 31.77
C THR A 81 -5.00 31.53 32.26
N THR A 82 -4.99 30.21 32.02
CA THR A 82 -3.90 29.30 32.37
C THR A 82 -3.66 28.27 31.27
N GLN A 83 -2.43 27.77 31.17
CA GLN A 83 -2.07 26.70 30.23
C GLN A 83 -2.90 25.43 30.45
N LYS A 84 -3.12 25.03 31.71
CA LYS A 84 -3.97 23.86 32.04
C LYS A 84 -5.40 23.99 31.49
N CYS A 85 -5.98 25.20 31.51
CA CYS A 85 -7.29 25.44 30.91
C CYS A 85 -7.27 25.24 29.38
N LEU A 86 -6.20 25.69 28.71
CA LEU A 86 -6.02 25.52 27.27
C LEU A 86 -5.86 24.05 26.92
N ASP A 87 -5.02 23.30 27.63
CA ASP A 87 -4.83 21.86 27.42
C ASP A 87 -6.17 21.11 27.46
N GLN A 88 -6.98 21.39 28.48
CA GLN A 88 -8.29 20.78 28.65
C GLN A 88 -9.27 21.20 27.54
N THR A 89 -9.33 22.49 27.22
CA THR A 89 -10.29 23.03 26.24
C THR A 89 -9.96 22.59 24.82
N LEU A 90 -8.69 22.59 24.44
CA LEU A 90 -8.20 22.10 23.15
C LEU A 90 -8.43 20.59 23.02
N GLY A 91 -8.03 19.81 24.04
CA GLY A 91 -8.21 18.36 24.05
C GLY A 91 -9.68 17.93 23.98
N ALA A 92 -10.55 18.59 24.74
CA ALA A 92 -11.99 18.33 24.69
C ALA A 92 -12.58 18.60 23.30
N ARG A 93 -12.15 19.67 22.64
CA ARG A 93 -12.62 20.00 21.29
C ARG A 93 -12.13 19.02 20.25
N ILE A 94 -10.87 18.60 20.31
CA ILE A 94 -10.32 17.55 19.44
C ILE A 94 -11.20 16.31 19.51
N LYS A 95 -11.51 15.83 20.73
CA LYS A 95 -12.36 14.66 20.94
C LYS A 95 -13.78 14.86 20.40
N ALA A 96 -14.36 16.04 20.59
CA ALA A 96 -15.69 16.36 20.05
C ALA A 96 -15.71 16.32 18.51
N LEU A 97 -14.69 16.87 17.85
CA LEU A 97 -14.56 16.86 16.39
C LEU A 97 -14.37 15.43 15.85
N GLU A 98 -13.58 14.60 16.54
CA GLU A 98 -13.41 13.19 16.20
C GLU A 98 -14.72 12.40 16.34
N ASN A 99 -15.50 12.65 17.40
CA ASN A 99 -16.80 12.04 17.59
C ASN A 99 -17.79 12.43 16.48
N ILE A 100 -17.83 13.72 16.11
CA ILE A 100 -18.67 14.20 15.00
C ILE A 100 -18.30 13.47 13.71
N LYS A 101 -17.00 13.45 13.35
CA LYS A 101 -16.53 12.75 12.16
C LYS A 101 -16.90 11.26 12.17
N SER A 102 -16.74 10.61 13.32
CA SER A 102 -17.00 9.17 13.47
C SER A 102 -18.50 8.86 13.35
N ALA A 103 -19.37 9.69 13.92
CA ALA A 103 -20.81 9.58 13.78
C ALA A 103 -21.26 9.73 12.31
N GLU A 104 -20.74 10.73 11.61
CA GLU A 104 -21.08 10.96 10.18
C GLU A 104 -20.57 9.81 9.29
N THR A 105 -19.37 9.31 9.56
CA THR A 105 -18.83 8.13 8.87
C THR A 105 -19.69 6.89 9.13
N GLY A 106 -20.16 6.71 10.37
CA GLY A 106 -21.07 5.63 10.75
C GLY A 106 -22.39 5.68 9.98
N LYS A 107 -23.04 6.86 9.94
CA LYS A 107 -24.28 7.07 9.15
C LYS A 107 -24.09 6.72 7.68
N LYS A 108 -22.97 7.16 7.07
CA LYS A 108 -22.66 6.86 5.67
C LYS A 108 -22.47 5.36 5.43
N LEU A 109 -21.72 4.68 6.29
CA LEU A 109 -21.50 3.24 6.17
C LEU A 109 -22.81 2.44 6.34
N GLU A 110 -23.68 2.86 7.25
CA GLU A 110 -25.01 2.27 7.43
C GLU A 110 -25.88 2.45 6.18
N ALA A 111 -25.90 3.65 5.60
CA ALA A 111 -26.61 3.92 4.35
C ALA A 111 -26.09 3.08 3.18
N GLU A 112 -24.76 2.96 3.05
CA GLU A 112 -24.12 2.11 2.02
C GLU A 112 -24.49 0.63 2.20
N ARG A 113 -24.47 0.12 3.44
CA ARG A 113 -24.87 -1.25 3.76
C ARG A 113 -26.35 -1.50 3.43
N GLN A 114 -27.23 -0.56 3.79
CA GLN A 114 -28.66 -0.66 3.45
C GLN A 114 -28.88 -0.67 1.93
N GLN A 115 -28.18 0.19 1.20
CA GLN A 115 -28.24 0.22 -0.25
C GLN A 115 -27.74 -1.09 -0.87
N GLN A 116 -26.67 -1.67 -0.33
CA GLN A 116 -26.13 -2.94 -0.81
C GLN A 116 -27.10 -4.10 -0.57
N MET A 117 -27.72 -4.16 0.61
CA MET A 117 -28.75 -5.17 0.89
C MET A 117 -29.97 -5.02 -0.04
N ALA A 118 -30.45 -3.78 -0.24
CA ALA A 118 -31.53 -3.53 -1.18
C ALA A 118 -31.19 -4.00 -2.61
N LYS A 119 -29.94 -3.79 -3.06
CA LYS A 119 -29.46 -4.28 -4.36
C LYS A 119 -29.43 -5.82 -4.42
N SER A 120 -28.91 -6.49 -3.39
CA SER A 120 -28.89 -7.97 -3.39
C SER A 120 -30.29 -8.57 -3.40
N TYR A 121 -31.24 -7.98 -2.65
CA TYR A 121 -32.64 -8.41 -2.68
C TYR A 121 -33.28 -8.18 -4.04
N ALA A 122 -32.98 -7.06 -4.72
CA ALA A 122 -33.48 -6.81 -6.07
C ALA A 122 -32.91 -7.81 -7.09
N GLU A 123 -31.60 -8.09 -7.03
CA GLU A 123 -30.94 -9.07 -7.90
C GLU A 123 -31.47 -10.51 -7.69
N GLU A 124 -31.71 -10.89 -6.44
CA GLU A 124 -32.31 -12.19 -6.10
C GLU A 124 -33.75 -12.28 -6.62
N ALA A 125 -34.57 -11.24 -6.42
CA ALA A 125 -35.92 -11.19 -6.96
C ALA A 125 -35.95 -11.29 -8.50
N GLU A 126 -35.00 -10.65 -9.19
CA GLU A 126 -34.86 -10.80 -10.64
C GLU A 126 -34.42 -12.21 -11.04
N ARG A 127 -33.48 -12.82 -10.32
CA ARG A 127 -33.05 -14.20 -10.59
C ARG A 127 -34.23 -15.15 -10.47
N THR A 128 -34.99 -15.06 -9.38
CA THR A 128 -36.18 -15.89 -9.16
C THR A 128 -37.22 -15.68 -10.27
N ARG A 129 -37.45 -14.43 -10.72
CA ARG A 129 -38.34 -14.16 -11.86
C ARG A 129 -37.85 -14.83 -13.15
N ARG A 130 -36.54 -14.75 -13.45
CA ARG A 130 -35.96 -15.37 -14.65
C ARG A 130 -36.02 -16.90 -14.60
N GLU A 131 -35.73 -17.50 -13.45
CA GLU A 131 -35.85 -18.95 -13.24
C GLU A 131 -37.29 -19.42 -13.42
N HIS A 132 -38.25 -18.70 -12.85
CA HIS A 132 -39.67 -18.99 -13.03
C HIS A 132 -40.11 -18.87 -14.49
N GLN A 133 -39.67 -17.83 -15.21
CA GLN A 133 -39.95 -17.68 -16.64
C GLN A 133 -39.31 -18.80 -17.48
N ALA A 134 -38.08 -19.21 -17.16
CA ALA A 134 -37.39 -20.30 -17.85
C ALA A 134 -38.08 -21.64 -17.60
N TYR A 135 -38.55 -21.90 -16.38
CA TYR A 135 -39.34 -23.08 -16.02
C TYR A 135 -40.63 -23.15 -16.86
N ILE A 136 -41.38 -22.04 -16.93
CA ILE A 136 -42.60 -21.96 -17.75
C ILE A 136 -42.28 -22.23 -19.24
N ALA A 137 -41.23 -21.59 -19.78
CA ALA A 137 -40.84 -21.77 -21.18
C ALA A 137 -40.38 -23.20 -21.50
N GLN A 138 -39.64 -23.85 -20.59
CA GLN A 138 -39.21 -25.24 -20.73
C GLN A 138 -40.42 -26.19 -20.76
N GLU A 139 -41.40 -25.96 -19.89
CA GLU A 139 -42.61 -26.77 -19.82
C GLU A 139 -43.45 -26.63 -21.10
N GLN A 140 -43.61 -25.41 -21.61
CA GLN A 140 -44.26 -25.16 -22.89
C GLN A 140 -43.53 -25.86 -24.05
N ALA A 141 -42.19 -25.78 -24.10
CA ALA A 141 -41.39 -26.45 -25.13
C ALA A 141 -41.42 -27.99 -25.01
N SER A 142 -41.56 -28.54 -23.79
CA SER A 142 -41.70 -29.98 -23.57
C SER A 142 -43.05 -30.48 -24.10
N GLN A 143 -44.13 -29.74 -23.85
CA GLN A 143 -45.47 -30.03 -24.37
C GLN A 143 -45.50 -29.97 -25.90
N GLN A 144 -44.92 -28.91 -26.50
CA GLN A 144 -44.81 -28.80 -27.96
C GLN A 144 -44.00 -29.96 -28.58
N ARG A 145 -42.87 -30.35 -27.97
CA ARG A 145 -42.08 -31.51 -28.44
C ARG A 145 -42.85 -32.82 -28.37
N ARG A 146 -43.63 -33.05 -27.32
CA ARG A 146 -44.49 -34.25 -27.22
C ARG A 146 -45.53 -34.28 -28.33
N GLN A 147 -46.17 -33.15 -28.63
CA GLN A 147 -47.13 -33.03 -29.73
C GLN A 147 -46.47 -33.29 -31.10
N ALA A 148 -45.29 -32.69 -31.36
CA ALA A 148 -44.57 -32.90 -32.61
C ALA A 148 -44.04 -34.33 -32.77
N ALA A 149 -43.54 -34.96 -31.70
CA ALA A 149 -43.08 -36.34 -31.72
C ALA A 149 -44.21 -37.33 -31.99
N GLN A 150 -45.41 -37.08 -31.45
CA GLN A 150 -46.62 -37.87 -31.78
C GLN A 150 -46.98 -37.76 -33.27
N GLN A 151 -46.87 -36.57 -33.86
CA GLN A 151 -47.08 -36.37 -35.31
C GLN A 151 -46.00 -37.05 -36.17
N GLN A 152 -44.73 -37.01 -35.74
CA GLN A 152 -43.62 -37.63 -36.48
C GLN A 152 -43.59 -39.15 -36.37
N ALA A 153 -43.92 -39.71 -35.20
CA ALA A 153 -44.03 -41.16 -35.01
C ALA A 153 -45.14 -41.77 -35.90
N ALA A 154 -46.15 -40.99 -36.27
CA ALA A 154 -47.16 -41.39 -37.26
C ALA A 154 -46.60 -41.46 -38.70
N ASN A 155 -45.41 -40.91 -38.98
CA ASN A 155 -44.90 -40.67 -40.32
C ASN A 155 -43.48 -41.23 -40.62
N ALA A 156 -42.81 -41.94 -39.71
CA ALA A 156 -41.38 -42.25 -39.85
C ALA A 156 -41.03 -43.74 -40.08
N GLN A 157 -40.16 -44.00 -41.07
CA GLN A 157 -39.49 -45.27 -41.39
C GLN A 157 -37.98 -45.20 -41.01
N PRO A 158 -37.29 -46.33 -40.71
CA PRO A 158 -35.98 -46.32 -40.04
C PRO A 158 -34.78 -46.25 -41.00
N THR A 159 -33.71 -45.55 -40.60
CA THR A 159 -32.40 -45.52 -41.32
C THR A 159 -31.22 -45.65 -40.33
N PRO A 160 -30.11 -46.35 -40.66
CA PRO A 160 -29.01 -46.61 -39.73
C PRO A 160 -27.93 -45.53 -39.69
N ARG A 161 -27.23 -45.48 -38.55
CA ARG A 161 -26.26 -44.47 -38.10
C ARG A 161 -24.81 -44.85 -38.45
N GLN A 162 -24.01 -43.89 -38.94
CA GLN A 162 -22.57 -44.05 -39.20
C GLN A 162 -21.70 -43.42 -38.09
N THR A 163 -20.55 -44.05 -37.80
CA THR A 163 -19.55 -43.69 -36.78
C THR A 163 -18.35 -42.93 -37.36
N ALA A 164 -17.77 -42.04 -36.54
CA ALA A 164 -16.67 -41.12 -36.88
C ALA A 164 -15.25 -41.69 -36.55
N PRO A 165 -14.16 -41.17 -37.16
CA PRO A 165 -12.79 -41.68 -36.98
C PRO A 165 -11.96 -40.95 -35.89
N PRO A 166 -10.80 -41.51 -35.45
CA PRO A 166 -10.03 -41.06 -34.28
C PRO A 166 -8.95 -39.98 -34.58
N PRO A 167 -8.41 -39.27 -33.57
CA PRO A 167 -7.45 -38.17 -33.74
C PRO A 167 -5.96 -38.63 -33.75
N PRO A 168 -5.02 -37.80 -34.27
CA PRO A 168 -3.62 -38.18 -34.40
C PRO A 168 -2.73 -37.84 -33.19
N ALA A 169 -1.57 -38.51 -33.12
CA ALA A 169 -0.62 -38.55 -32.02
C ALA A 169 0.33 -37.33 -31.91
N SER A 170 0.74 -37.02 -30.68
CA SER A 170 1.63 -35.92 -30.28
C SER A 170 3.12 -36.29 -30.27
N GLN A 171 3.99 -35.34 -30.63
CA GLN A 171 5.45 -35.46 -30.72
C GLN A 171 6.19 -35.33 -29.38
N ALA A 172 7.38 -35.93 -29.28
CA ALA A 172 8.25 -36.00 -28.10
C ALA A 172 9.16 -34.75 -27.93
N PRO A 173 9.59 -34.41 -26.69
CA PRO A 173 10.30 -33.16 -26.41
C PRO A 173 11.82 -33.22 -26.66
N GLN A 174 12.38 -32.09 -27.10
CA GLN A 174 13.82 -31.86 -27.32
C GLN A 174 14.59 -31.75 -25.98
N LYS A 175 15.76 -32.39 -25.90
CA LYS A 175 16.66 -32.38 -24.73
C LYS A 175 17.63 -31.18 -24.79
N GLU A 176 17.62 -30.36 -23.74
CA GLU A 176 18.52 -29.23 -23.53
C GLU A 176 19.96 -29.65 -23.16
N SER A 177 20.92 -28.74 -23.38
CA SER A 177 22.35 -28.99 -23.18
C SER A 177 22.77 -28.98 -21.70
N LEU A 178 23.74 -29.84 -21.36
CA LEU A 178 24.28 -30.02 -20.00
C LEU A 178 24.84 -28.73 -19.35
N TRP A 179 25.38 -27.80 -20.14
CA TRP A 179 25.91 -26.52 -19.63
C TRP A 179 24.81 -25.51 -19.28
N GLN A 180 23.67 -25.54 -20.00
CA GLN A 180 22.46 -24.82 -19.59
C GLN A 180 21.87 -25.42 -18.31
N GLN A 181 21.95 -26.75 -18.15
CA GLN A 181 21.44 -27.44 -16.97
C GLN A 181 22.26 -27.11 -15.70
N ALA A 182 23.59 -27.03 -15.79
CA ALA A 182 24.46 -26.69 -14.66
C ALA A 182 24.29 -25.23 -14.19
N GLY A 183 24.24 -24.28 -15.14
CA GLY A 183 23.91 -22.88 -14.83
C GLY A 183 22.53 -22.76 -14.19
N ASN A 184 21.55 -23.51 -14.68
CA ASN A 184 20.18 -23.52 -14.17
C ASN A 184 20.04 -24.12 -12.76
N VAL A 185 20.97 -24.98 -12.33
CA VAL A 185 20.98 -25.52 -10.96
C VAL A 185 21.74 -24.59 -10.00
N ALA A 186 22.84 -23.98 -10.44
CA ALA A 186 23.69 -23.14 -9.59
C ALA A 186 22.95 -21.92 -9.00
N TRP A 187 22.21 -21.17 -9.83
CA TRP A 187 21.46 -20.01 -9.33
C TRP A 187 20.30 -20.42 -8.40
N LYS A 188 19.70 -21.59 -8.63
CA LYS A 188 18.66 -22.15 -7.75
C LYS A 188 19.26 -22.51 -6.38
N CYS A 189 20.43 -23.14 -6.37
CA CYS A 189 21.14 -23.44 -5.13
C CYS A 189 21.53 -22.17 -4.37
N ALA A 190 22.01 -21.13 -5.06
CA ALA A 190 22.32 -19.84 -4.45
C ALA A 190 21.07 -19.16 -3.85
N LEU A 191 19.94 -19.19 -4.57
CA LEU A 191 18.67 -18.66 -4.10
C LEU A 191 18.17 -19.42 -2.86
N LEU A 192 18.24 -20.75 -2.87
CA LEU A 192 17.89 -21.58 -1.70
C LEU A 192 18.81 -21.27 -0.51
N ALA A 193 20.11 -21.13 -0.73
CA ALA A 193 21.06 -20.76 0.31
C ALA A 193 20.75 -19.37 0.90
N ALA A 194 20.40 -18.39 0.07
CA ALA A 194 20.00 -17.06 0.53
C ALA A 194 18.69 -17.08 1.34
N ILE A 195 17.72 -17.91 0.95
CA ILE A 195 16.48 -18.12 1.73
C ILE A 195 16.80 -18.76 3.08
N LEU A 196 17.61 -19.82 3.11
CA LEU A 196 18.00 -20.48 4.36
C LEU A 196 18.77 -19.54 5.28
N ALA A 197 19.70 -18.76 4.74
CA ALA A 197 20.42 -17.71 5.48
C ALA A 197 19.46 -16.64 6.01
N SER A 198 18.45 -16.23 5.24
CA SER A 198 17.42 -15.28 5.68
C SER A 198 16.57 -15.86 6.82
N CYS A 199 16.13 -17.11 6.70
CA CYS A 199 15.41 -17.80 7.78
C CYS A 199 16.26 -17.88 9.06
N TRP A 200 17.55 -18.18 8.93
CA TRP A 200 18.46 -18.20 10.06
C TRP A 200 18.65 -16.82 10.69
N ALA A 201 18.76 -15.76 9.87
CA ALA A 201 18.80 -14.38 10.33
C ALA A 201 17.54 -14.01 11.12
N VAL A 202 16.36 -14.42 10.65
CA VAL A 202 15.08 -14.19 11.34
C VAL A 202 15.05 -14.91 12.69
N LEU A 203 15.50 -16.16 12.78
CA LEU A 203 15.56 -16.87 14.05
C LEU A 203 16.47 -16.15 15.06
N ARG A 204 17.64 -15.68 14.61
CA ARG A 204 18.55 -14.88 15.44
C ARG A 204 17.96 -13.53 15.82
N HIS A 205 17.16 -12.94 14.93
CA HIS A 205 16.44 -11.71 15.20
C HIS A 205 15.47 -11.81 16.36
N HIS A 206 14.68 -12.88 16.39
CA HIS A 206 13.73 -13.14 17.50
C HIS A 206 14.41 -13.59 18.80
N ARG A 207 15.64 -14.09 18.72
CA ARG A 207 16.46 -14.39 19.92
C ARG A 207 17.22 -13.17 20.44
N GLU A 208 16.98 -11.99 19.86
CA GLU A 208 17.68 -10.74 20.18
C GLU A 208 19.19 -10.77 19.88
N GLU A 209 19.68 -11.80 19.17
CA GLU A 209 21.09 -11.99 18.80
C GLU A 209 21.50 -11.17 17.57
N ALA A 210 20.52 -10.70 16.79
CA ALA A 210 20.73 -9.88 15.59
C ALA A 210 19.53 -8.95 15.33
N THR A 211 19.73 -7.85 14.61
CA THR A 211 18.70 -6.89 14.23
C THR A 211 18.62 -6.81 12.71
N ILE A 212 17.49 -7.24 12.14
CA ILE A 212 17.24 -7.08 10.69
C ILE A 212 16.77 -5.64 10.44
N TYR A 213 15.60 -5.25 10.94
CA TYR A 213 15.19 -3.86 10.94
C TYR A 213 15.13 -3.33 12.36
N ASN A 214 15.76 -2.17 12.57
CA ASN A 214 15.74 -1.53 13.87
C ASN A 214 14.37 -0.92 14.19
N ASP A 215 13.78 -0.27 13.19
CA ASP A 215 12.52 0.46 13.28
C ASP A 215 11.88 0.59 11.88
N TYR A 216 10.71 1.24 11.79
CA TYR A 216 10.02 1.43 10.51
C TYR A 216 10.79 2.33 9.54
N THR A 217 11.68 3.20 10.05
CA THR A 217 12.46 4.09 9.19
C THR A 217 13.59 3.33 8.51
N ASP A 218 14.28 2.43 9.23
CA ASP A 218 15.27 1.53 8.64
C ASP A 218 14.66 0.66 7.53
N ALA A 219 13.49 0.07 7.80
CA ALA A 219 12.76 -0.72 6.82
C ALA A 219 12.31 0.12 5.60
N ALA A 220 11.83 1.35 5.82
CA ALA A 220 11.38 2.24 4.76
C ALA A 220 12.54 2.70 3.86
N ILE A 221 13.68 3.07 4.43
CA ILE A 221 14.87 3.46 3.67
C ILE A 221 15.39 2.28 2.87
N THR A 222 15.52 1.10 3.51
CA THR A 222 16.04 -0.11 2.85
C THR A 222 15.24 -0.47 1.60
N ASN A 223 13.91 -0.35 1.64
CA ASN A 223 13.04 -0.65 0.50
C ASN A 223 12.85 0.52 -0.48
N GLY A 224 12.88 1.76 0.01
CA GLY A 224 12.53 2.98 -0.75
C GLY A 224 13.69 3.60 -1.53
N VAL A 225 14.94 3.37 -1.13
CA VAL A 225 16.11 3.96 -1.83
C VAL A 225 16.19 3.56 -3.31
N PRO A 226 15.99 2.27 -3.71
CA PRO A 226 16.01 1.94 -5.13
C PRO A 226 14.81 2.53 -5.90
N ILE A 227 13.64 2.69 -5.28
CA ILE A 227 12.49 3.40 -5.88
C ILE A 227 12.88 4.84 -6.22
N THR A 228 13.61 5.52 -5.33
CA THR A 228 14.02 6.90 -5.54
C THR A 228 14.90 7.03 -6.78
N GLY A 229 15.87 6.13 -6.96
CA GLY A 229 16.70 6.07 -8.18
C GLY A 229 15.89 5.80 -9.45
N LEU A 230 14.90 4.89 -9.38
CA LEU A 230 13.99 4.61 -10.49
C LEU A 230 13.12 5.82 -10.86
N LEU A 231 12.53 6.49 -9.87
CA LEU A 231 11.69 7.67 -10.10
C LEU A 231 12.47 8.83 -10.71
N ILE A 232 13.68 9.10 -10.19
CA ILE A 232 14.57 10.11 -10.76
C ILE A 232 14.91 9.73 -12.21
N GLY A 233 15.24 8.46 -12.47
CA GLY A 233 15.48 7.98 -13.83
C GLY A 233 14.29 8.23 -14.76
N LEU A 234 13.07 7.87 -14.35
CA LEU A 234 11.86 8.09 -15.13
C LEU A 234 11.62 9.58 -15.42
N VAL A 235 11.85 10.46 -14.44
CA VAL A 235 11.76 11.91 -14.62
C VAL A 235 12.81 12.40 -15.63
N CYS A 236 14.06 11.95 -15.53
CA CYS A 236 15.12 12.27 -16.48
C CYS A 236 14.74 11.82 -17.91
N GLY A 237 14.19 10.61 -18.05
CA GLY A 237 13.71 10.10 -19.33
C GLY A 237 12.56 10.92 -19.90
N TRP A 238 11.61 11.33 -19.05
CA TRP A 238 10.50 12.21 -19.44
C TRP A 238 10.98 13.60 -19.87
N LEU A 239 12.06 14.11 -19.26
CA LEU A 239 12.72 15.36 -19.65
C LEU A 239 13.59 15.22 -20.93
N GLY A 240 13.61 14.05 -21.57
CA GLY A 240 14.36 13.82 -22.81
C GLY A 240 15.87 13.65 -22.61
N MET A 241 16.34 13.35 -21.39
CA MET A 241 17.75 13.10 -21.13
C MET A 241 18.22 11.79 -21.82
N PRO A 242 19.52 11.65 -22.12
CA PRO A 242 20.08 10.43 -22.69
C PRO A 242 19.81 9.17 -21.83
N LYS A 243 19.69 7.99 -22.47
CA LYS A 243 19.36 6.73 -21.77
C LYS A 243 20.41 6.34 -20.73
N GLU A 244 21.64 6.77 -20.92
CA GLU A 244 22.76 6.59 -20.01
C GLU A 244 22.46 7.25 -18.66
N VAL A 245 21.82 8.42 -18.66
CA VAL A 245 21.44 9.13 -17.42
C VAL A 245 20.40 8.32 -16.64
N TYR A 246 19.39 7.77 -17.32
CA TYR A 246 18.40 6.88 -16.70
C TYR A 246 19.08 5.67 -16.03
N GLN A 247 19.98 5.00 -16.74
CA GLN A 247 20.68 3.82 -16.23
C GLN A 247 21.56 4.15 -15.02
N VAL A 248 22.25 5.30 -15.07
CA VAL A 248 23.06 5.79 -13.95
C VAL A 248 22.17 6.05 -12.73
N CYS A 249 21.04 6.74 -12.86
CA CYS A 249 20.13 7.00 -11.74
C CYS A 249 19.63 5.71 -11.05
N VAL A 250 19.23 4.72 -11.85
CA VAL A 250 18.78 3.41 -11.34
C VAL A 250 19.93 2.68 -10.65
N ALA A 251 21.11 2.61 -11.28
CA ALA A 251 22.28 1.95 -10.72
C ALA A 251 22.75 2.62 -9.41
N THR A 252 22.75 3.95 -9.34
CA THR A 252 23.07 4.71 -8.13
C THR A 252 22.07 4.42 -7.02
N GLY A 253 20.76 4.36 -7.31
CA GLY A 253 19.75 3.99 -6.33
C GLY A 253 19.97 2.58 -5.76
N VAL A 254 20.26 1.59 -6.61
CA VAL A 254 20.56 0.22 -6.15
C VAL A 254 21.84 0.18 -5.31
N LEU A 255 22.90 0.87 -5.76
CA LEU A 255 24.17 0.94 -5.03
C LEU A 255 23.98 1.56 -3.63
N LEU A 256 23.27 2.69 -3.55
CA LEU A 256 22.98 3.34 -2.27
C LEU A 256 22.16 2.45 -1.34
N ALA A 257 21.23 1.65 -1.87
CA ALA A 257 20.47 0.71 -1.07
C ALA A 257 21.35 -0.41 -0.49
N VAL A 258 22.29 -0.95 -1.28
CA VAL A 258 23.26 -1.94 -0.81
C VAL A 258 24.18 -1.34 0.26
N VAL A 259 24.70 -0.13 0.01
CA VAL A 259 25.56 0.59 0.97
C VAL A 259 24.81 0.86 2.28
N TYR A 260 23.57 1.32 2.19
CA TYR A 260 22.73 1.57 3.37
C TYR A 260 22.43 0.27 4.13
N ALA A 261 22.09 -0.83 3.44
CA ALA A 261 21.84 -2.12 4.07
C ALA A 261 23.08 -2.61 4.83
N LEU A 262 24.27 -2.48 4.24
CA LEU A 262 25.55 -2.78 4.89
C LEU A 262 25.79 -1.89 6.11
N TYR A 263 25.66 -0.57 5.95
CA TYR A 263 25.83 0.41 7.04
C TYR A 263 24.90 0.11 8.22
N ALA A 264 23.60 -0.04 7.96
CA ALA A 264 22.62 -0.31 8.99
C ALA A 264 22.90 -1.64 9.69
N SER A 265 23.23 -2.69 8.92
CA SER A 265 23.60 -3.99 9.50
C SER A 265 24.84 -3.90 10.40
N VAL A 266 25.86 -3.14 10.02
CA VAL A 266 27.07 -2.93 10.85
C VAL A 266 26.75 -2.08 12.09
N LYS A 267 25.90 -1.05 11.96
CA LYS A 267 25.52 -0.18 13.08
C LYS A 267 24.73 -0.93 14.16
N THR A 268 23.85 -1.85 13.77
CA THR A 268 22.92 -2.51 14.70
C THR A 268 23.33 -3.91 15.13
N ASN A 269 24.38 -4.50 14.54
CA ASN A 269 24.81 -5.86 14.82
C ASN A 269 26.30 -5.95 15.11
N GLN A 270 26.65 -6.81 16.08
CA GLN A 270 28.03 -7.18 16.36
C GLN A 270 28.33 -8.58 15.80
N GLY A 271 29.59 -8.78 15.38
CA GLY A 271 30.07 -10.04 14.83
C GLY A 271 29.79 -10.21 13.34
N GLY A 272 30.81 -10.63 12.59
CA GLY A 272 30.74 -10.73 11.12
C GLY A 272 29.63 -11.65 10.59
N VAL A 273 29.29 -12.72 11.33
CA VAL A 273 28.21 -13.65 10.95
C VAL A 273 26.85 -12.98 11.01
N ASN A 274 26.55 -12.23 12.08
CA ASN A 274 25.28 -11.51 12.23
C ASN A 274 25.13 -10.42 11.17
N ILE A 275 26.20 -9.68 10.91
CA ILE A 275 26.23 -8.65 9.87
C ILE A 275 25.95 -9.30 8.50
N LEU A 276 26.67 -10.37 8.16
CA LEU A 276 26.48 -11.07 6.87
C LEU A 276 25.05 -11.60 6.70
N LEU A 277 24.52 -12.28 7.73
CA LEU A 277 23.16 -12.84 7.69
C LEU A 277 22.08 -11.78 7.57
N THR A 278 22.20 -10.67 8.30
CA THR A 278 21.23 -9.57 8.24
C THR A 278 21.29 -8.82 6.91
N VAL A 279 22.48 -8.65 6.31
CA VAL A 279 22.62 -8.08 4.97
C VAL A 279 21.95 -8.98 3.93
N ILE A 280 22.20 -10.29 3.98
CA ILE A 280 21.53 -11.25 3.08
C ILE A 280 20.01 -11.15 3.25
N ALA A 281 19.52 -11.12 4.50
CA ALA A 281 18.09 -10.99 4.78
C ALA A 281 17.49 -9.66 4.26
N LYS A 282 18.19 -8.52 4.42
CA LYS A 282 17.74 -7.23 3.87
C LYS A 282 17.63 -7.30 2.35
N LEU A 283 18.65 -7.82 1.67
CA LEU A 283 18.67 -7.91 0.19
C LEU A 283 17.62 -8.88 -0.35
N THR A 284 17.35 -10.00 0.33
CA THR A 284 16.27 -10.92 -0.07
C THR A 284 14.90 -10.29 0.14
N LEU A 285 14.66 -9.59 1.24
CA LEU A 285 13.41 -8.88 1.51
C LEU A 285 13.16 -7.74 0.52
N VAL A 286 14.20 -6.99 0.16
CA VAL A 286 14.14 -5.99 -0.91
C VAL A 286 13.78 -6.66 -2.24
N SER A 287 14.43 -7.76 -2.59
CA SER A 287 14.13 -8.49 -3.83
C SER A 287 12.67 -8.96 -3.88
N VAL A 288 12.16 -9.52 -2.78
CA VAL A 288 10.75 -9.93 -2.66
C VAL A 288 9.81 -8.72 -2.83
N PHE A 289 10.14 -7.59 -2.21
CA PHE A 289 9.37 -6.35 -2.35
C PHE A 289 9.23 -5.92 -3.82
N TYR A 290 10.34 -5.86 -4.56
CA TYR A 290 10.32 -5.46 -5.96
C TYR A 290 9.63 -6.48 -6.88
N ILE A 291 9.68 -7.78 -6.55
CA ILE A 291 8.89 -8.80 -7.26
C ILE A 291 7.39 -8.56 -7.05
N VAL A 292 6.95 -8.36 -5.79
CA VAL A 292 5.55 -8.08 -5.47
C VAL A 292 5.08 -6.78 -6.14
N MET A 293 5.90 -5.72 -6.08
CA MET A 293 5.60 -4.44 -6.74
C MET A 293 5.60 -4.56 -8.27
N GLY A 294 6.51 -5.34 -8.84
CA GLY A 294 6.52 -5.65 -10.27
C GLY A 294 5.25 -6.37 -10.70
N LEU A 295 4.83 -7.41 -9.97
CA LEU A 295 3.57 -8.13 -10.22
C LEU A 295 2.34 -7.22 -10.09
N LEU A 296 2.34 -6.31 -9.11
CA LEU A 296 1.34 -5.25 -8.97
C LEU A 296 1.26 -4.40 -10.23
N ILE A 297 2.38 -3.83 -10.66
CA ILE A 297 2.46 -2.95 -11.83
C ILE A 297 2.04 -3.71 -13.09
N LEU A 298 2.54 -4.93 -13.31
CA LEU A 298 2.14 -5.77 -14.44
C LEU A 298 0.64 -6.06 -14.43
N SER A 299 0.01 -6.23 -13.26
CA SER A 299 -1.44 -6.47 -13.18
C SER A 299 -2.30 -5.26 -13.53
N LEU A 300 -1.74 -4.04 -13.50
CA LEU A 300 -2.41 -2.83 -13.96
C LEU A 300 -2.46 -2.77 -15.49
N PHE A 301 -1.51 -3.41 -16.18
CA PHE A 301 -1.45 -3.51 -17.63
C PHE A 301 -2.05 -4.85 -18.08
N GLY A 302 -3.26 -4.82 -18.65
CA GLY A 302 -3.98 -6.04 -19.04
C GLY A 302 -3.18 -6.96 -19.98
N THR A 303 -3.47 -8.26 -19.93
CA THR A 303 -2.87 -9.24 -20.84
C THR A 303 -3.28 -8.97 -22.29
N ALA A 304 -2.32 -9.00 -23.21
CA ALA A 304 -2.57 -8.81 -24.63
C ALA A 304 -3.51 -9.89 -25.19
N ARG A 305 -4.38 -9.51 -26.14
CA ARG A 305 -5.34 -10.42 -26.80
C ARG A 305 -4.59 -11.53 -27.54
N ARG A 306 -5.03 -12.79 -27.38
CA ARG A 306 -4.45 -13.92 -28.14
C ARG A 306 -4.90 -13.88 -29.60
N LYS A 307 -4.02 -14.29 -30.51
CA LYS A 307 -4.31 -14.31 -31.96
C LYS A 307 -5.49 -15.28 -32.23
N GLY A 308 -6.56 -14.78 -32.84
CA GLY A 308 -7.78 -15.54 -33.15
C GLY A 308 -8.87 -15.53 -32.08
N GLU A 309 -8.66 -14.88 -30.94
CA GLU A 309 -9.67 -14.79 -29.87
C GLU A 309 -10.71 -13.70 -30.16
N SER A 310 -12.00 -13.93 -29.90
CA SER A 310 -13.05 -12.91 -30.03
C SER A 310 -12.96 -11.82 -28.94
N LEU A 311 -13.42 -10.60 -29.23
CA LEU A 311 -13.37 -9.47 -28.28
C LEU A 311 -14.08 -9.79 -26.95
N THR A 312 -15.26 -10.39 -27.03
CA THR A 312 -16.07 -10.76 -25.86
C THR A 312 -15.42 -11.86 -25.02
N GLN A 313 -14.75 -12.84 -25.64
CA GLN A 313 -14.00 -13.87 -24.92
C GLN A 313 -12.76 -13.29 -24.24
N ALA A 314 -12.05 -12.37 -24.90
CA ALA A 314 -10.89 -11.70 -24.33
C ALA A 314 -11.28 -10.88 -23.09
N GLU A 315 -12.35 -10.10 -23.16
CA GLU A 315 -12.86 -9.32 -22.02
C GLU A 315 -13.35 -10.21 -20.87
N ALA A 316 -14.05 -11.31 -21.17
CA ALA A 316 -14.52 -12.24 -20.15
C ALA A 316 -13.36 -12.95 -19.44
N ARG A 317 -12.30 -13.31 -20.17
CA ARG A 317 -11.07 -13.88 -19.59
C ARG A 317 -10.33 -12.87 -18.73
N GLN A 318 -10.10 -11.67 -19.25
CA GLN A 318 -9.43 -10.59 -18.50
C GLN A 318 -10.16 -10.30 -17.18
N ARG A 319 -11.49 -10.31 -17.15
CA ARG A 319 -12.26 -10.12 -15.90
C ARG A 319 -12.04 -11.23 -14.87
N ARG A 320 -11.88 -12.50 -15.31
CA ARG A 320 -11.62 -13.64 -14.41
C ARG A 320 -10.19 -13.62 -13.88
N GLU A 321 -9.23 -13.45 -14.78
CA GLU A 321 -7.80 -13.37 -14.46
C GLU A 321 -7.52 -12.16 -13.56
N ALA A 322 -8.09 -10.99 -13.86
CA ALA A 322 -7.92 -9.79 -13.03
C ALA A 322 -8.44 -9.97 -11.60
N ARG A 323 -9.56 -10.68 -11.37
CA ARG A 323 -10.07 -10.92 -10.01
C ARG A 323 -9.15 -11.83 -9.21
N GLN A 324 -8.69 -12.94 -9.80
CA GLN A 324 -7.79 -13.87 -9.12
C GLN A 324 -6.41 -13.25 -8.88
N SER A 325 -5.82 -12.61 -9.90
CA SER A 325 -4.52 -11.96 -9.78
C SER A 325 -4.55 -10.82 -8.75
N ARG A 326 -5.59 -9.98 -8.74
CA ARG A 326 -5.73 -8.91 -7.74
C ARG A 326 -5.81 -9.44 -6.31
N ALA A 327 -6.53 -10.54 -6.08
CA ALA A 327 -6.62 -11.15 -4.76
C ALA A 327 -5.26 -11.67 -4.25
N HIS A 328 -4.52 -12.41 -5.11
CA HIS A 328 -3.18 -12.89 -4.75
C HIS A 328 -2.20 -11.75 -4.50
N ILE A 329 -2.27 -10.71 -5.32
CA ILE A 329 -1.39 -9.56 -5.20
C ILE A 329 -1.68 -8.77 -3.92
N VAL A 330 -2.95 -8.47 -3.61
CA VAL A 330 -3.33 -7.79 -2.36
C VAL A 330 -2.89 -8.62 -1.15
N ALA A 331 -3.10 -9.94 -1.19
CA ALA A 331 -2.63 -10.83 -0.12
C ALA A 331 -1.10 -10.79 0.03
N ALA A 332 -0.35 -10.80 -1.07
CA ALA A 332 1.11 -10.74 -1.06
C ALA A 332 1.63 -9.38 -0.53
N SER A 333 1.04 -8.26 -0.94
CA SER A 333 1.44 -6.92 -0.48
C SER A 333 1.11 -6.68 0.99
N SER A 334 -0.08 -7.09 1.44
CA SER A 334 -0.47 -7.02 2.85
C SER A 334 0.40 -7.95 3.70
N GLY A 335 0.64 -9.18 3.22
CA GLY A 335 1.53 -10.13 3.88
C GLY A 335 2.97 -9.62 4.00
N TYR A 336 3.50 -8.99 2.94
CA TYR A 336 4.82 -8.34 2.98
C TYR A 336 4.85 -7.21 4.02
N SER A 337 3.85 -6.34 4.04
CA SER A 337 3.79 -5.23 4.99
C SER A 337 3.74 -5.70 6.45
N LEU A 338 2.94 -6.74 6.72
CA LEU A 338 2.87 -7.38 8.03
C LEU A 338 4.19 -8.05 8.41
N LEU A 339 4.84 -8.75 7.46
CA LEU A 339 6.15 -9.35 7.65
C LEU A 339 7.20 -8.29 7.98
N THR A 340 7.26 -7.21 7.22
CA THR A 340 8.20 -6.09 7.48
C THR A 340 7.95 -5.48 8.85
N ALA A 341 6.70 -5.25 9.22
CA ALA A 341 6.36 -4.73 10.55
C ALA A 341 6.77 -5.69 11.68
N TRP A 342 6.59 -7.00 11.48
CA TRP A 342 6.99 -8.04 12.44
C TRP A 342 8.51 -8.19 12.56
N LEU A 343 9.27 -7.88 11.51
CA LEU A 343 10.74 -7.88 11.49
C LEU A 343 11.35 -6.56 12.02
N CYS A 344 10.53 -5.55 12.32
CA CYS A 344 10.98 -4.32 12.96
C CYS A 344 11.07 -4.53 14.47
N ARG A 345 12.26 -4.27 15.04
CA ARG A 345 12.48 -4.39 16.48
C ARG A 345 11.63 -3.39 17.27
N ARG A 346 11.51 -2.16 16.78
CA ARG A 346 10.67 -1.11 17.36
C ARG A 346 9.54 -0.73 16.42
N GLY A 347 8.33 -0.63 16.96
CA GLY A 347 7.13 -0.24 16.23
C GLY A 347 6.95 1.26 16.06
N GLU A 348 8.01 1.99 15.72
CA GLU A 348 8.02 3.45 15.64
C GLU A 348 8.82 3.97 14.44
N PHE A 349 8.63 5.25 14.11
CA PHE A 349 9.41 5.94 13.08
C PHE A 349 10.46 6.84 13.77
N THR A 350 11.73 6.52 13.57
CA THR A 350 12.85 7.35 14.03
C THR A 350 13.14 8.48 13.03
N PRO A 351 13.40 9.73 13.47
CA PRO A 351 13.76 10.82 12.57
C PRO A 351 14.97 10.48 11.68
N LEU A 352 14.95 10.93 10.43
CA LEU A 352 16.03 10.66 9.47
C LEU A 352 17.39 11.17 9.94
N SER A 353 17.42 12.27 10.70
CA SER A 353 18.66 12.83 11.26
C SER A 353 19.35 11.87 12.22
N GLU A 354 18.58 11.19 13.08
CA GLU A 354 19.08 10.22 14.07
C GLU A 354 19.44 8.89 13.38
N CYS A 355 18.61 8.47 12.41
CA CYS A 355 18.86 7.26 11.63
C CYS A 355 20.19 7.32 10.86
N LEU A 356 20.47 8.47 10.22
CA LEU A 356 21.66 8.73 9.40
C LEU A 356 22.80 9.38 10.18
N GLU A 357 22.70 9.51 11.51
CA GLU A 357 23.77 10.10 12.30
C GLU A 357 25.03 9.21 12.23
N PHE A 358 26.14 9.81 11.82
CA PHE A 358 27.46 9.17 11.69
C PHE A 358 28.32 9.30 12.97
N GLY A 359 27.71 9.72 14.08
CA GLY A 359 28.37 9.85 15.37
C GLY A 359 28.44 8.53 16.15
N PRO A 360 29.45 8.32 17.01
CA PRO A 360 29.39 7.26 18.00
C PRO A 360 28.27 7.58 18.99
N GLU A 361 27.25 6.72 19.06
CA GLU A 361 26.28 6.73 20.17
C GLU A 361 27.05 6.67 21.50
N PRO A 362 26.78 7.56 22.46
CA PRO A 362 27.34 7.43 23.79
C PRO A 362 26.79 6.14 24.39
N HIS A 363 27.67 5.17 24.66
CA HIS A 363 27.31 3.96 25.37
C HIS A 363 26.58 4.32 26.67
N ALA A 364 25.28 4.02 26.73
CA ALA A 364 24.53 4.03 27.97
C ALA A 364 25.14 2.95 28.88
N ALA A 365 25.65 3.40 30.04
CA ALA A 365 26.14 2.57 31.13
C ALA A 365 24.99 1.89 31.88
#